data_AF-A0A977KSS1-F1
#
_entry.id   AF-A0A977KSS1-F1
#
_cell.length_a   1.000
_cell.length_b   1.000
_cell.length_c   1.000
_cell.angle_alpha   90.00
_cell.angle_beta   90.00
_cell.angle_gamma   90.00
#
_symmetry.space_group_name_H-M   'P 1'
#
loop_
_entity.id
_entity.type
_entity.pdbx_description
1 polymer ?
#
loop_
_entity_poly.entity_id
_entity_poly.type
_entity_poly.pdbx_seq_one_letter_code
_entity_poly.pdbx_strand_id
1 'polypeptide(L)'
;MYVIPPEKSAEFVSNMEDVLEIYHRPYDPNCPVICMDEQPIQLVKETRLPLPAKPGQPEAHDYEYERNGTANIFMFTEPLSGWRKTVVSERRTSVDWATEIKNLLDNDYADNDKVILVCDQLNTHKLASLYSNSKFKWYK
;
A
#
# COMPACT_ATOMS: atom_id res chain seq x y z
N MET A 1 -9.03 6.68 -0.29
CA MET A 1 -9.96 7.72 0.23
C MET A 1 -10.85 7.05 1.25
N TYR A 2 -10.79 7.45 2.53
CA TYR A 2 -11.69 6.91 3.55
C TYR A 2 -13.12 7.35 3.24
N VAL A 3 -14.04 6.39 3.12
CA VAL A 3 -15.46 6.68 2.92
C VAL A 3 -16.14 6.47 4.28
N ILE A 4 -16.51 7.57 4.91
CA ILE A 4 -17.45 7.50 6.04
C ILE A 4 -18.79 7.06 5.45
N PRO A 5 -19.39 5.95 5.92
CA PRO A 5 -20.67 5.51 5.41
C PRO A 5 -21.71 6.63 5.49
N PRO A 6 -22.55 6.83 4.46
CA PRO A 6 -23.54 7.89 4.44
C PRO A 6 -24.61 7.73 5.54
N GLU A 7 -24.78 6.50 6.03
CA GLU A 7 -25.70 6.14 7.11
C GLU A 7 -24.94 5.64 8.34
N LYS A 8 -25.61 5.62 9.50
CA LYS A 8 -25.03 5.10 10.74
C LYS A 8 -24.71 3.62 10.59
N SER A 9 -23.43 3.26 10.62
CA SER A 9 -22.96 1.87 10.57
C SER A 9 -22.25 1.50 11.86
N ALA A 10 -22.82 0.57 12.63
CA ALA A 10 -22.20 0.06 13.86
C ALA A 10 -20.90 -0.68 13.58
N GLU A 11 -20.83 -1.41 12.46
CA GLU A 11 -19.61 -2.10 12.00
C GLU A 11 -18.50 -1.08 11.69
N PHE A 12 -18.83 0.03 11.03
CA PHE A 12 -17.86 1.09 10.78
C PHE A 12 -17.34 1.70 12.09
N VAL A 13 -18.24 2.04 13.02
CA VAL A 13 -17.84 2.63 14.31
C VAL A 13 -16.93 1.67 15.08
N SER A 14 -17.29 0.38 15.17
CA SER A 14 -16.48 -0.63 15.86
C SER A 14 -15.07 -0.74 15.24
N ASN A 15 -14.97 -0.83 13.91
CA ASN A 15 -13.67 -0.92 13.24
C ASN A 15 -12.85 0.38 13.37
N MET A 16 -13.52 1.54 13.36
CA MET A 16 -12.86 2.82 13.55
C MET A 16 -12.31 2.95 14.98
N GLU A 17 -13.06 2.53 15.99
CA GLU A 17 -12.61 2.53 17.39
C GLU A 17 -11.36 1.66 17.57
N ASP A 18 -11.31 0.47 16.97
CA ASP A 18 -10.12 -0.39 16.99
C ASP A 18 -8.89 0.32 16.42
N VAL A 19 -9.02 1.00 15.28
CA VAL A 19 -7.90 1.75 14.66
C VAL A 19 -7.49 2.96 15.51
N LEU A 20 -8.46 3.70 16.05
CA LEU A 20 -8.18 4.86 16.91
C LEU A 20 -7.48 4.44 18.20
N GLU A 21 -7.85 3.31 18.80
CA GLU A 21 -7.17 2.76 19.97
C GLU A 21 -5.69 2.50 19.67
N ILE A 22 -5.39 1.91 18.51
CA ILE A 22 -4.01 1.65 18.07
C ILE A 22 -3.23 2.96 17.92
N TYR A 23 -3.82 3.98 17.27
CA TYR A 23 -3.16 5.27 17.08
C TYR A 23 -3.02 6.10 18.35
N HIS A 24 -3.78 5.80 19.41
CA HIS A 24 -3.60 6.42 20.72
C HIS A 24 -2.46 5.81 21.55
N ARG A 25 -1.91 4.66 21.14
CA ARG A 25 -0.82 4.02 21.90
C ARG A 25 0.46 4.85 21.83
N PRO A 26 1.25 4.89 22.91
CA PRO A 26 2.59 5.46 22.84
C PRO A 26 3.44 4.67 21.85
N TYR A 27 4.44 5.32 21.27
CA TYR A 27 5.38 4.65 20.40
C TYR A 27 6.13 3.53 21.14
N ASP A 28 6.15 2.34 20.54
CA ASP A 28 6.92 1.19 21.03
C ASP A 28 7.70 0.57 19.86
N PRO A 29 9.04 0.70 19.81
CA PRO A 29 9.84 0.16 18.72
C PRO A 29 9.87 -1.38 18.68
N ASN A 30 9.49 -2.06 19.77
CA ASN A 30 9.41 -3.54 19.77
C ASN A 30 8.09 -4.03 19.15
N CYS A 31 7.07 -3.18 19.08
CA CYS A 31 5.75 -3.48 18.54
C CYS A 31 5.31 -2.38 17.55
N PRO A 32 6.02 -2.23 16.41
CA PRO A 32 5.78 -1.14 15.46
C PRO A 32 4.39 -1.23 14.84
N VAL A 33 3.80 -0.06 14.63
CA VAL A 33 2.52 0.11 13.91
C VAL A 33 2.83 0.47 12.46
N ILE A 34 2.56 -0.46 11.55
CA ILE A 34 2.76 -0.32 10.12
C ILE A 34 1.42 -0.10 9.44
N CYS A 35 1.30 0.98 8.69
CA CYS A 35 0.19 1.21 7.79
C CYS A 35 0.56 0.73 6.39
N MET A 36 -0.37 0.08 5.72
CA MET A 36 -0.19 -0.41 4.35
C MET A 36 -1.37 0.00 3.47
N ASP A 37 -1.05 0.52 2.29
CA ASP A 37 -2.00 0.82 1.22
C ASP A 37 -1.35 0.55 -0.15
N GLU A 38 -2.16 0.64 -1.20
CA GLU A 38 -1.82 0.14 -2.53
C GLU A 38 -2.54 0.91 -3.62
N GLN A 39 -1.77 1.39 -4.59
CA GLN A 39 -2.31 2.23 -5.66
C GLN A 39 -2.02 1.62 -7.04
N PRO A 40 -3.07 1.30 -7.84
CA PRO A 40 -2.87 0.98 -9.24
C PRO A 40 -2.48 2.26 -10.00
N ILE A 41 -1.47 2.15 -10.85
CA ILE A 41 -0.97 3.23 -11.69
C ILE A 41 -1.10 2.83 -13.16
N GLN A 42 -1.67 3.73 -13.95
CA GLN A 42 -1.64 3.60 -15.39
C GLN A 42 -0.27 4.04 -15.91
N LEU A 43 0.35 3.18 -16.70
CA LEU A 43 1.57 3.54 -17.41
C LEU A 43 1.16 4.21 -18.73
N VAL A 44 1.73 5.39 -18.99
CA VAL A 44 1.43 6.18 -20.19
C VAL A 44 2.70 6.42 -20.98
N LYS A 45 2.56 6.47 -22.31
CA LYS A 45 3.64 6.76 -23.23
C LYS A 45 3.27 7.98 -24.07
N GLU A 46 4.23 8.87 -24.26
CA GLU A 46 4.07 10.01 -25.16
C GLU A 46 3.91 9.53 -26.61
N THR A 47 2.93 10.10 -27.31
CA THR A 47 2.68 9.79 -28.73
C THR A 47 3.48 10.71 -29.67
N ARG A 48 3.95 11.85 -29.16
CA ARG A 48 4.61 12.91 -29.93
C ARG A 48 5.77 13.48 -29.12
N LEU A 49 6.81 13.93 -29.82
CA LEU A 49 7.94 14.62 -29.18
C LEU A 49 7.51 16.02 -28.72
N PRO A 50 7.92 16.47 -27.52
CA PRO A 50 7.68 17.83 -27.06
C PRO A 50 8.26 18.88 -28.02
N LEU A 51 7.56 20.00 -28.17
CA LEU A 51 8.10 21.15 -28.91
C LEU A 51 9.10 21.91 -28.04
N PRO A 52 10.31 22.20 -28.53
CA PRO A 52 11.35 22.83 -27.72
C PRO A 52 10.94 24.24 -27.29
N ALA A 53 11.39 24.63 -26.09
CA ALA A 53 11.19 25.97 -25.57
C ALA A 53 11.78 27.05 -26.51
N LYS A 54 11.11 28.20 -26.57
CA LYS A 54 11.57 29.41 -27.29
C LYS A 54 11.54 30.61 -26.33
N PRO A 55 12.26 31.71 -26.60
CA PRO A 55 12.15 32.91 -25.78
C PRO A 55 10.68 33.34 -25.59
N GLY A 56 10.21 33.37 -24.35
CA GLY A 56 8.81 33.68 -24.00
C GLY A 56 7.80 32.54 -24.18
N GLN A 57 8.22 31.34 -24.57
CA GLN A 57 7.36 30.16 -24.72
C GLN A 57 8.01 28.94 -24.05
N PRO A 58 7.40 28.39 -22.98
CA PRO A 58 7.91 27.16 -22.36
C PRO A 58 7.81 25.99 -23.33
N GLU A 59 8.54 24.92 -23.03
CA GLU A 59 8.40 23.64 -23.72
C GLU A 59 6.93 23.20 -23.70
N ALA A 60 6.43 22.76 -24.85
CA ALA A 60 5.04 22.36 -25.01
C ALA A 60 4.94 20.85 -25.19
N HIS A 61 4.19 20.22 -24.29
CA HIS A 61 3.86 18.80 -24.31
C HIS A 61 2.45 18.60 -24.87
N ASP A 62 2.29 17.62 -25.76
CA ASP A 62 0.96 17.23 -26.22
C ASP A 62 0.25 16.45 -25.09
N TYR A 63 -1.06 16.62 -24.98
CA TYR A 63 -1.87 15.92 -23.99
C TYR A 63 -2.25 14.50 -24.43
N GLU A 64 -2.08 14.16 -25.71
CA GLU A 64 -2.41 12.85 -26.25
C GLU A 64 -1.38 11.79 -25.83
N TYR A 65 -1.82 10.75 -25.12
CA TYR A 65 -0.98 9.67 -24.64
C TYR A 65 -1.49 8.29 -25.11
N GLU A 66 -0.57 7.34 -25.21
CA GLU A 66 -0.85 5.92 -25.41
C GLU A 66 -0.89 5.22 -24.04
N ARG A 67 -1.93 4.43 -23.77
CA ARG A 67 -2.00 3.60 -22.55
C ARG A 67 -1.05 2.41 -22.72
N ASN A 68 0.00 2.37 -21.89
CA ASN A 68 1.07 1.38 -21.96
C ASN A 68 1.00 0.36 -20.81
N GLY A 69 -0.22 -0.13 -20.52
CA GLY A 69 -0.47 -1.06 -19.43
C GLY A 69 -0.67 -0.39 -18.06
N THR A 70 -0.54 -1.20 -17.01
CA THR A 70 -0.76 -0.80 -15.62
C THR A 70 0.28 -1.46 -14.73
N ALA A 71 0.62 -0.79 -13.63
CA ALA A 71 1.36 -1.36 -12.51
C ALA A 71 0.56 -1.16 -11.21
N ASN A 72 1.01 -1.77 -10.13
CA ASN A 72 0.55 -1.51 -8.78
C ASN A 72 1.73 -1.09 -7.92
N ILE A 73 1.49 -0.19 -6.97
CA ILE A 73 2.47 0.23 -5.98
C ILE A 73 1.91 -0.12 -4.61
N PHE A 74 2.55 -1.04 -3.90
CA PHE A 74 2.36 -1.21 -2.46
C PHE A 74 3.18 -0.16 -1.72
N MET A 75 2.61 0.45 -0.69
CA MET A 75 3.27 1.38 0.20
C MET A 75 3.07 0.94 1.65
N PHE A 76 4.18 0.82 2.37
CA PHE A 76 4.23 0.56 3.80
C PHE A 76 4.82 1.78 4.50
N THR A 77 4.31 2.12 5.68
CA THR A 77 4.87 3.19 6.50
C THR A 77 4.74 2.87 7.98
N GLU A 78 5.76 3.24 8.76
CA GLU A 78 5.69 3.34 10.22
C GLU A 78 5.67 4.84 10.55
N PRO A 79 4.49 5.44 10.76
CA PRO A 79 4.37 6.90 10.83
C PRO A 79 5.20 7.53 11.95
N LEU A 80 5.35 6.83 13.08
CA LEU A 80 6.01 7.35 14.28
C LEU A 80 7.53 7.21 14.26
N SER A 81 8.10 6.33 13.42
CA SER A 81 9.56 6.24 13.20
C SER A 81 10.03 7.00 11.96
N GLY A 82 9.09 7.39 11.08
CA GLY A 82 9.40 8.00 9.80
C GLY A 82 9.87 7.00 8.73
N TRP A 83 9.71 5.69 8.97
CA TRP A 83 10.04 4.67 7.99
C TRP A 83 8.95 4.51 6.92
N ARG A 84 9.38 4.23 5.69
CA ARG A 84 8.48 3.87 4.59
C ARG A 84 9.19 3.00 3.55
N LYS A 85 8.41 2.15 2.88
CA LYS A 85 8.86 1.31 1.77
C LYS A 85 7.80 1.28 0.67
N THR A 86 8.24 1.29 -0.57
CA THR A 86 7.37 1.14 -1.74
C THR A 86 7.84 -0.02 -2.60
N VAL A 87 6.90 -0.85 -3.04
CA VAL A 87 7.17 -1.99 -3.93
C VAL A 87 6.29 -1.88 -5.16
N VAL A 88 6.90 -1.92 -6.34
CA VAL A 88 6.18 -1.92 -7.62
C VAL A 88 5.96 -3.35 -8.07
N SER A 89 4.72 -3.69 -8.38
CA SER A 89 4.33 -4.99 -8.90
C SER A 89 3.50 -4.84 -10.17
N GLU A 90 3.48 -5.88 -11.01
CA GLU A 90 2.59 -5.89 -12.19
C GLU A 90 1.11 -6.06 -11.79
N ARG A 91 0.86 -6.72 -10.65
CA ARG A 91 -0.48 -7.13 -10.19
C ARG A 91 -0.66 -6.89 -8.70
N ARG A 92 -1.92 -6.89 -8.27
CA ARG A 92 -2.36 -6.74 -6.88
C ARG A 92 -3.26 -7.91 -6.49
N THR A 93 -2.72 -9.11 -6.49
CA THR A 93 -3.43 -10.32 -6.06
C THR A 93 -3.25 -10.55 -4.56
N SER A 94 -4.06 -11.44 -3.98
CA SER A 94 -3.85 -11.90 -2.60
C SER A 94 -2.49 -12.55 -2.37
N VAL A 95 -1.91 -13.15 -3.42
CA VAL A 95 -0.57 -13.74 -3.40
C VAL A 95 0.51 -12.66 -3.37
N ASP A 96 0.35 -11.61 -4.19
CA ASP A 96 1.29 -10.48 -4.21
C ASP A 96 1.28 -9.79 -2.83
N TRP A 97 0.08 -9.53 -2.29
CA TRP A 97 -0.08 -8.98 -0.94
C TRP A 97 0.61 -9.85 0.13
N ALA A 98 0.32 -11.15 0.16
CA ALA A 98 0.94 -12.06 1.13
C ALA A 98 2.47 -12.13 0.99
N THR A 99 2.99 -11.97 -0.22
CA THR A 99 4.44 -11.88 -0.49
C THR A 99 5.04 -10.64 0.13
N GLU A 100 4.40 -9.48 -0.03
CA GLU A 100 4.91 -8.25 0.56
C GLU A 100 4.75 -8.21 2.09
N ILE A 101 3.68 -8.79 2.66
CA ILE A 101 3.58 -8.98 4.12
C ILE A 101 4.71 -9.87 4.64
N LYS A 102 5.03 -10.95 3.93
CA LYS A 102 6.17 -11.79 4.31
C LYS A 102 7.49 -11.03 4.22
N ASN A 103 7.72 -10.27 3.15
CA ASN A 103 8.93 -9.47 3.01
C ASN A 103 9.09 -8.45 4.14
N LEU A 104 7.97 -7.84 4.56
CA LEU A 104 7.92 -6.93 5.70
C LEU A 104 8.38 -7.64 6.99
N LEU A 105 7.81 -8.82 7.28
CA LEU A 105 8.08 -9.53 8.53
C LEU A 105 9.42 -10.26 8.55
N ASP A 106 9.85 -10.84 7.43
CA ASP A 106 11.09 -11.63 7.36
C ASP A 106 12.35 -10.78 7.18
N ASN A 107 12.22 -9.54 6.68
CA ASN A 107 13.36 -8.69 6.35
C ASN A 107 13.30 -7.32 7.00
N ASP A 108 12.21 -6.56 6.81
CA ASP A 108 12.18 -5.16 7.26
C ASP A 108 12.01 -5.05 8.78
N TYR A 109 11.27 -5.98 9.40
CA TYR A 109 10.98 -6.06 10.84
C TYR A 109 11.28 -7.47 11.39
N ALA A 110 12.35 -8.10 10.91
CA ALA A 110 12.74 -9.47 11.27
C ALA A 110 13.06 -9.65 12.76
N ASP A 111 13.54 -8.58 13.40
CA ASP A 111 13.94 -8.56 14.81
C ASP A 111 12.78 -8.20 15.76
N ASN A 112 11.59 -7.95 15.22
CA ASN A 112 10.40 -7.63 16.00
C ASN A 112 9.55 -8.86 16.24
N ASP A 113 9.28 -9.18 17.50
CA ASP A 113 8.38 -10.28 17.88
C ASP A 113 6.95 -10.06 17.38
N LYS A 114 6.56 -8.80 17.19
CA LYS A 114 5.20 -8.42 16.78
C LYS A 114 5.21 -7.16 15.93
N VAL A 115 4.40 -7.17 14.89
CA VAL A 115 4.05 -5.98 14.09
C VAL A 115 2.54 -5.80 14.13
N ILE A 116 2.08 -4.57 14.34
CA ILE A 116 0.67 -4.20 14.18
C ILE A 116 0.50 -3.68 12.77
N LEU A 117 -0.26 -4.41 11.94
CA LEU A 117 -0.56 -3.99 10.57
C LEU A 117 -1.94 -3.31 10.52
N VAL A 118 -1.97 -2.05 10.09
CA VAL A 118 -3.20 -1.31 9.78
C VAL A 118 -3.34 -1.24 8.26
N CYS A 119 -4.45 -1.76 7.73
CA CYS A 119 -4.77 -1.73 6.31
C CYS A 119 -6.29 -1.60 6.12
N ASP A 120 -6.74 -1.36 4.89
CA ASP A 120 -8.16 -1.37 4.57
C ASP A 120 -8.74 -2.80 4.59
N GLN A 121 -10.06 -2.89 4.44
CA GLN A 121 -10.79 -4.16 4.47
C GLN A 121 -10.96 -4.77 3.07
N LEU A 122 -9.94 -4.67 2.21
CA LEU A 122 -9.99 -5.30 0.89
C LEU A 122 -10.11 -6.82 1.01
N ASN A 123 -10.77 -7.46 0.04
CA ASN A 123 -11.00 -8.92 0.06
C ASN A 123 -9.71 -9.76 0.08
N THR A 124 -8.59 -9.19 -0.34
CA THR A 124 -7.23 -9.75 -0.33
C THR A 124 -6.53 -9.60 1.03
N HIS A 125 -6.97 -8.70 1.90
CA HIS A 125 -6.35 -8.39 3.20
C HIS A 125 -6.91 -9.30 4.29
N LYS A 126 -6.86 -10.60 4.03
CA LYS A 126 -7.36 -11.61 4.97
C LYS A 126 -6.21 -12.46 5.45
N LEU A 127 -6.25 -12.88 6.71
CA LEU A 127 -5.31 -13.87 7.24
C LEU A 127 -5.26 -15.13 6.36
N ALA A 128 -6.40 -15.58 5.85
CA ALA A 128 -6.47 -16.70 4.91
C ALA A 128 -5.60 -16.52 3.66
N SER A 129 -5.41 -15.29 3.18
CA SER A 129 -4.55 -14.98 2.04
C SER A 129 -3.08 -15.29 2.32
N LEU A 130 -2.61 -15.14 3.56
CA LEU A 130 -1.27 -15.54 3.97
C LEU A 130 -1.06 -17.07 3.83
N TYR A 131 -2.09 -17.86 4.13
CA TYR A 131 -2.03 -19.33 4.06
C TYR A 131 -2.43 -19.91 2.69
N SER A 132 -2.96 -19.09 1.78
CA SER A 132 -3.54 -19.55 0.51
C SER A 132 -2.51 -20.01 -0.52
N ASN A 133 -1.22 -19.72 -0.31
CA ASN A 133 -0.15 -20.04 -1.25
C ASN A 133 0.73 -21.17 -0.74
N SER A 134 0.83 -22.27 -1.50
CA SER A 134 1.64 -23.45 -1.19
C SER A 134 3.15 -23.18 -1.16
N LYS A 135 3.61 -22.04 -1.67
CA LYS A 135 5.01 -21.58 -1.54
C LYS A 135 5.34 -20.97 -0.18
N PHE A 136 4.34 -20.70 0.65
CA PHE A 136 4.50 -20.11 1.97
C PHE A 136 4.34 -21.20 3.04
N LYS A 137 5.46 -21.70 3.55
CA LYS A 137 5.44 -22.48 4.80
C LYS A 137 5.55 -21.52 5.98
N TRP A 138 4.41 -21.16 6.56
CA TRP A 138 4.32 -20.40 7.81
C TRP A 138 4.54 -21.26 9.07
N TYR A 139 4.80 -22.56 8.90
CA TYR A 139 5.16 -23.46 9.98
C TYR A 139 6.68 -23.44 10.20
N LYS A 140 7.10 -22.93 11.36
CA LYS A 140 8.23 -23.49 12.11
C LYS A 140 7.66 -24.44 13.16
#